data_AF-A0A1G0KQK2-F1
#
_entry.id   AF-A0A1G0KQK2-F1
#
_cell.length_a   1.000
_cell.length_b   1.000
_cell.length_c   1.000
_cell.angle_alpha   90.00
_cell.angle_beta   90.00
_cell.angle_gamma   90.00
#
_symmetry.space_group_name_H-M   'P 1'
#
loop_
_entity.id
_entity.type
_entity.pdbx_description
1 polymer ?
#
loop_
_entity_poly.entity_id
_entity_poly.type
_entity_poly.pdbx_seq_one_letter_code
_entity_poly.pdbx_strand_id
1 'polypeptide(L)'
;MARKRQHDSLPTFDELIVPTIKALLGLGGSGTIEEINERVYQIANIPDETLQILHGENGLQSEVDYRLAWSRTYLKKYGLLDNSARGIWALTKSDLNIDQIDSDQIVRTVREQHKQTEQKNKKEANEEVEITEKIEETNWKEQLLNVLFDIPPEAFERLAQRLLRESGFIQVEVIGKTGDGGIDGKGIVRISGFLSFHVIFQCKRYKGSITPSQIRDFRGAMQGRADKGLFITTGTFTRDAIKEATRDGAPPIDLIDGELLCDKLKEFKLGVETELIESVEVKTE
;
A
#
# COMPACT_ATOMS: atom_id res chain seq x y z
N MET A 1 11.98 -16.72 24.94
CA MET A 1 11.42 -17.80 24.10
C MET A 1 9.90 -17.65 23.95
N ALA A 2 9.41 -16.62 23.23
CA ALA A 2 7.96 -16.42 23.03
C ALA A 2 7.58 -15.76 21.67
N ARG A 3 8.55 -15.38 20.82
CA ARG A 3 8.27 -14.78 19.49
C ARG A 3 8.09 -15.80 18.35
N LYS A 4 8.36 -17.09 18.60
CA LYS A 4 8.52 -18.11 17.55
C LYS A 4 7.24 -18.88 17.19
N ARG A 5 6.07 -18.55 17.79
CA ARG A 5 4.82 -19.33 17.64
C ARG A 5 3.63 -18.56 17.07
N GLN A 6 3.75 -17.26 16.77
CA GLN A 6 2.64 -16.47 16.19
C GLN A 6 2.64 -16.41 14.66
N HIS A 7 3.67 -16.92 13.99
CA HIS A 7 3.83 -16.87 12.52
C HIS A 7 3.54 -18.18 11.78
N ASP A 8 3.15 -19.26 12.46
CA ASP A 8 2.88 -20.57 11.83
C ASP A 8 1.61 -20.61 10.95
N SER A 9 0.86 -19.50 10.86
CA SER A 9 -0.39 -19.39 10.07
C SER A 9 -0.30 -18.48 8.84
N LEU A 10 0.88 -17.93 8.52
CA LEU A 10 1.06 -17.05 7.37
C LEU A 10 1.49 -17.85 6.14
N PRO A 11 0.71 -17.83 5.04
CA PRO A 11 1.06 -18.59 3.84
C PRO A 11 2.37 -18.07 3.24
N THR A 12 3.28 -18.96 2.89
CA THR A 12 4.54 -18.60 2.22
C THR A 12 4.26 -18.09 0.79
N PHE A 13 5.21 -17.38 0.18
CA PHE A 13 5.01 -16.87 -1.19
C PHE A 13 4.81 -18.01 -2.21
N ASP A 14 5.45 -19.16 -1.98
CA ASP A 14 5.33 -20.38 -2.80
C ASP A 14 3.96 -21.07 -2.65
N GLU A 15 3.38 -21.06 -1.45
CA GLU A 15 2.00 -21.51 -1.22
C GLU A 15 0.97 -20.62 -1.93
N LEU A 16 1.30 -19.36 -2.19
CA LEU A 16 0.44 -18.38 -2.85
C LEU A 16 0.56 -18.38 -4.39
N ILE A 17 1.51 -19.12 -4.97
CA ILE A 17 1.69 -19.24 -6.43
C ILE A 17 0.44 -19.79 -7.11
N VAL A 18 -0.04 -20.96 -6.69
CA VAL A 18 -1.20 -21.61 -7.31
C VAL A 18 -2.49 -20.80 -7.11
N PRO A 19 -2.81 -20.26 -5.91
CA PRO A 19 -3.92 -19.33 -5.72
C PRO A 19 -3.86 -18.12 -6.66
N THR A 20 -2.67 -17.55 -6.91
CA THR A 20 -2.51 -16.39 -7.82
C THR A 20 -2.91 -16.73 -9.25
N ILE A 21 -2.52 -17.90 -9.76
CA ILE A 21 -2.92 -18.34 -11.11
C ILE A 21 -4.43 -18.59 -11.18
N LYS A 22 -4.99 -19.25 -10.15
CA LYS A 22 -6.45 -19.49 -10.07
C LYS A 22 -7.24 -18.19 -10.05
N ALA A 23 -6.76 -17.18 -9.32
CA ALA A 23 -7.37 -15.85 -9.29
C ALA A 23 -7.40 -15.22 -10.69
N LEU A 24 -6.27 -15.22 -11.41
CA LEU A 24 -6.18 -14.69 -12.76
C LEU A 24 -7.06 -15.45 -13.77
N LEU A 25 -7.09 -16.79 -13.71
CA LEU A 25 -8.00 -17.58 -14.55
C LEU A 25 -9.47 -17.22 -14.27
N GLY A 26 -9.83 -17.05 -13.00
CA GLY A 26 -11.18 -16.63 -12.59
C GLY A 26 -11.53 -15.19 -12.96
N LEU A 27 -10.54 -14.33 -13.22
CA LEU A 27 -10.69 -12.95 -13.70
C LEU A 27 -10.69 -12.85 -15.24
N GLY A 28 -10.58 -13.98 -15.96
CA GLY A 28 -10.55 -13.99 -17.42
C GLY A 28 -9.14 -13.84 -18.03
N GLY A 29 -8.10 -14.06 -17.23
CA GLY A 29 -6.71 -14.11 -17.66
C GLY A 29 -5.87 -12.88 -17.34
N SER A 30 -6.47 -11.81 -16.81
CA SER A 30 -5.78 -10.59 -16.39
C SER A 30 -6.50 -9.91 -15.24
N GLY A 31 -5.80 -9.09 -14.45
CA GLY A 31 -6.42 -8.25 -13.42
C GLY A 31 -5.47 -7.21 -12.82
N THR A 32 -6.02 -6.26 -12.08
CA THR A 32 -5.21 -5.34 -11.25
C THR A 32 -4.64 -6.08 -10.03
N ILE A 33 -3.65 -5.48 -9.36
CA ILE A 33 -3.06 -6.04 -8.14
C ILE A 33 -4.14 -6.27 -7.07
N GLU A 34 -5.03 -5.29 -6.87
CA GLU A 34 -6.12 -5.35 -5.91
C GLU A 34 -7.10 -6.48 -6.24
N GLU A 35 -7.56 -6.57 -7.49
CA GLU A 35 -8.49 -7.62 -7.93
C GLU A 35 -7.90 -9.03 -7.74
N ILE A 36 -6.62 -9.20 -8.09
CA ILE A 36 -5.91 -10.47 -7.92
C ILE A 36 -5.78 -10.80 -6.44
N ASN A 37 -5.32 -9.86 -5.62
CA ASN A 37 -5.15 -10.05 -4.18
C ASN A 37 -6.47 -10.45 -3.52
N GLU A 38 -7.54 -9.70 -3.76
CA GLU A 38 -8.86 -9.99 -3.18
C GLU A 38 -9.37 -11.38 -3.54
N ARG A 39 -9.17 -11.81 -4.80
CA ARG A 39 -9.51 -13.17 -5.23
C ARG A 39 -8.62 -14.22 -4.59
N VAL A 40 -7.33 -13.96 -4.42
CA VAL A 40 -6.42 -14.89 -3.74
C VAL A 40 -6.82 -15.06 -2.28
N TYR A 41 -7.19 -14.00 -1.55
CA TYR A 41 -7.64 -14.11 -0.17
C TYR A 41 -8.82 -15.07 -0.03
N GLN A 42 -9.77 -14.99 -0.97
CA GLN A 42 -10.94 -15.88 -1.02
C GLN A 42 -10.55 -17.32 -1.37
N ILE A 43 -9.74 -17.52 -2.42
CA ILE A 43 -9.34 -18.85 -2.90
C ILE A 43 -8.50 -19.60 -1.87
N ALA A 44 -7.58 -18.90 -1.21
CA ALA A 44 -6.70 -19.46 -0.20
C ALA A 44 -7.32 -19.45 1.22
N ASN A 45 -8.56 -18.96 1.36
CA ASN A 45 -9.27 -18.82 2.64
C ASN A 45 -8.43 -18.12 3.71
N ILE A 46 -7.79 -17.01 3.35
CA ILE A 46 -6.93 -16.26 4.27
C ILE A 46 -7.79 -15.51 5.28
N PRO A 47 -7.64 -15.76 6.60
CA PRO A 47 -8.39 -15.03 7.62
C PRO A 47 -8.07 -13.54 7.61
N ASP A 48 -9.05 -12.69 7.91
CA ASP A 48 -8.86 -11.23 7.99
C ASP A 48 -7.79 -10.85 9.03
N GLU A 49 -7.66 -11.62 10.12
CA GLU A 49 -6.60 -11.41 11.13
C GLU A 49 -5.19 -11.57 10.52
N THR A 50 -5.02 -12.51 9.58
CA THR A 50 -3.75 -12.74 8.88
C THR A 50 -3.44 -11.61 7.91
N LEU A 51 -4.46 -11.05 7.24
CA LEU A 51 -4.32 -9.90 6.34
C LEU A 51 -3.95 -8.60 7.06
N GLN A 52 -4.16 -8.52 8.38
CA GLN A 52 -3.80 -7.36 9.19
C GLN A 52 -2.34 -7.39 9.69
N ILE A 53 -1.62 -8.50 9.47
CA ILE A 53 -0.21 -8.60 9.86
C ILE A 53 0.62 -7.80 8.86
N LEU A 54 1.25 -6.73 9.30
CA LEU A 54 2.10 -5.87 8.45
C LEU A 54 3.45 -6.52 8.15
N HIS A 55 3.97 -6.25 6.95
CA HIS A 55 5.32 -6.62 6.56
C HIS A 55 6.35 -5.72 7.24
N GLY A 56 7.39 -6.30 7.84
CA GLY A 56 8.44 -5.53 8.52
C GLY A 56 7.96 -4.77 9.77
N GLU A 57 8.86 -4.01 10.40
CA GLU A 57 8.50 -3.25 11.63
C GLU A 57 7.71 -1.97 11.33
N ASN A 58 7.79 -1.46 10.09
CA ASN A 58 7.24 -0.17 9.68
C ASN A 58 6.51 -0.24 8.32
N GLY A 59 6.23 -1.43 7.79
CA GLY A 59 5.63 -1.57 6.47
C GLY A 59 4.15 -1.18 6.44
N LEU A 60 3.71 -0.76 5.27
CA LEU A 60 2.34 -0.33 4.98
C LEU A 60 1.51 -1.39 4.28
N GLN A 61 2.16 -2.44 3.79
CA GLN A 61 1.52 -3.58 3.17
C GLN A 61 1.42 -4.72 4.18
N SER A 62 0.41 -5.57 4.01
CA SER A 62 0.36 -6.82 4.76
C SER A 62 1.50 -7.74 4.35
N GLU A 63 1.95 -8.60 5.27
CA GLU A 63 2.92 -9.66 4.99
C GLU A 63 2.42 -10.59 3.87
N VAL A 64 1.10 -10.78 3.77
CA VAL A 64 0.47 -11.57 2.71
C VAL A 64 0.61 -10.87 1.35
N ASP A 65 0.35 -9.56 1.28
CA ASP A 65 0.46 -8.79 0.02
C ASP A 65 1.90 -8.71 -0.48
N TYR A 66 2.84 -8.53 0.46
CA TYR A 66 4.25 -8.62 0.18
C TYR A 66 4.62 -9.98 -0.44
N ARG A 67 4.14 -11.08 0.15
CA ARG A 67 4.37 -12.43 -0.39
C ARG A 67 3.68 -12.64 -1.74
N LEU A 68 2.48 -12.10 -1.96
CA LEU A 68 1.81 -12.13 -3.26
C LEU A 68 2.59 -11.37 -4.34
N ALA A 69 3.25 -10.28 -3.99
CA ALA A 69 4.15 -9.58 -4.90
C ALA A 69 5.32 -10.47 -5.32
N TRP A 70 5.87 -11.26 -4.40
CA TRP A 70 6.87 -12.28 -4.71
C TRP A 70 6.32 -13.43 -5.57
N SER A 71 5.13 -13.96 -5.27
CA SER A 71 4.49 -15.00 -6.08
C SER A 71 4.34 -14.56 -7.54
N ARG A 72 3.83 -13.34 -7.77
CA ARG A 72 3.72 -12.74 -9.10
C ARG A 72 5.08 -12.60 -9.80
N THR A 73 6.08 -12.11 -9.07
CA THR A 73 7.45 -11.95 -9.59
C THR A 73 8.04 -13.29 -10.03
N TYR A 74 7.91 -14.34 -9.22
CA TYR A 74 8.39 -15.67 -9.55
C TYR A 74 7.67 -16.26 -10.77
N LEU A 75 6.35 -16.07 -10.84
CA LEU A 75 5.56 -16.51 -11.98
C LEU A 75 5.93 -15.81 -13.29
N LYS A 76 6.25 -14.50 -13.25
CA LYS A 76 6.77 -13.78 -14.40
C LYS A 76 8.15 -14.26 -14.82
N LYS A 77 9.08 -14.40 -13.88
CA LYS A 77 10.42 -14.94 -14.16
C LYS A 77 10.38 -16.34 -14.78
N TYR A 78 9.43 -17.16 -14.34
CA TYR A 78 9.22 -18.50 -14.89
C TYR A 78 8.49 -18.47 -16.26
N GLY A 79 7.90 -17.34 -16.66
CA GLY A 79 7.26 -17.14 -17.96
C GLY A 79 5.76 -17.46 -18.01
N LEU A 80 5.08 -17.58 -16.87
CA LEU A 80 3.63 -17.84 -16.80
C LEU A 80 2.80 -16.57 -16.70
N LEU A 81 3.39 -15.49 -16.20
CA LEU A 81 2.77 -14.17 -16.14
C LEU A 81 3.57 -13.15 -16.91
N ASP A 82 2.88 -12.10 -17.33
CA ASP A 82 3.47 -10.87 -17.82
C ASP A 82 2.81 -9.65 -17.15
N ASN A 83 3.55 -8.55 -17.11
CA ASN A 83 3.09 -7.26 -16.61
C ASN A 83 2.66 -6.41 -17.82
N SER A 84 1.52 -6.75 -18.40
CA SER A 84 1.01 -6.17 -19.66
C SER A 84 0.93 -4.64 -19.66
N ALA A 85 0.73 -4.04 -18.48
CA ALA A 85 0.80 -2.60 -18.24
C ALA A 85 1.10 -2.38 -16.75
N ARG A 86 1.54 -1.18 -16.37
CA ARG A 86 1.84 -0.86 -14.96
C ARG A 86 0.64 -1.20 -14.05
N GLY A 87 0.85 -2.16 -13.14
CA GLY A 87 -0.17 -2.59 -12.19
C GLY A 87 -1.17 -3.65 -12.70
N ILE A 88 -1.06 -4.08 -13.97
CA ILE A 88 -1.95 -5.06 -14.59
C ILE A 88 -1.16 -6.30 -14.96
N TRP A 89 -1.51 -7.42 -14.31
CA TRP A 89 -0.86 -8.71 -14.52
C TRP A 89 -1.75 -9.62 -15.36
N ALA A 90 -1.14 -10.35 -16.30
CA ALA A 90 -1.85 -11.23 -17.21
C ALA A 90 -1.13 -12.59 -17.36
N LEU A 91 -1.88 -13.64 -17.64
CA LEU A 91 -1.33 -14.94 -18.00
C LEU A 91 -0.69 -14.85 -19.40
N THR A 92 0.49 -15.44 -19.58
CA THR A 92 1.11 -15.54 -20.91
C THR A 92 0.35 -16.49 -21.84
N LYS A 93 -0.38 -17.44 -21.25
CA LYS A 93 -1.23 -18.42 -21.95
C LYS A 93 -2.54 -18.62 -21.19
N SER A 94 -3.64 -18.62 -21.92
CA SER A 94 -4.99 -18.74 -21.36
C SER A 94 -5.43 -20.20 -21.08
N ASP A 95 -4.69 -21.20 -21.56
CA ASP A 95 -5.01 -22.63 -21.46
C ASP A 95 -4.15 -23.37 -20.39
N LEU A 96 -3.70 -22.65 -19.37
CA LEU A 96 -2.89 -23.20 -18.29
C LEU A 96 -3.63 -24.32 -17.53
N ASN A 97 -3.06 -25.52 -17.56
CA ASN A 97 -3.54 -26.63 -16.75
C ASN A 97 -2.99 -26.53 -15.32
N ILE A 98 -3.83 -26.07 -14.40
CA ILE A 98 -3.47 -25.86 -12.98
C ILE A 98 -2.93 -27.14 -12.33
N ASP A 99 -3.42 -28.32 -12.71
CA ASP A 99 -3.02 -29.59 -12.08
C ASP A 99 -1.57 -29.98 -12.39
N GLN A 100 -0.97 -29.36 -13.41
CA GLN A 100 0.42 -29.56 -13.80
C GLN A 100 1.37 -28.51 -13.20
N ILE A 101 0.85 -27.56 -12.44
CA ILE A 101 1.64 -26.46 -11.89
C ILE A 101 2.22 -26.89 -10.54
N ASP A 102 3.55 -26.99 -10.51
CA ASP A 102 4.32 -27.28 -9.30
C ASP A 102 5.05 -26.02 -8.81
N SER A 103 4.62 -25.49 -7.66
CA SER A 103 5.25 -24.33 -7.01
C SER A 103 6.74 -24.58 -6.71
N ASP A 104 7.12 -25.78 -6.29
CA ASP A 104 8.52 -26.09 -5.96
C ASP A 104 9.39 -26.06 -7.19
N GLN A 105 8.88 -26.59 -8.32
CA GLN A 105 9.58 -26.53 -9.59
C GLN A 105 9.79 -25.09 -10.04
N ILE A 106 8.75 -24.25 -9.98
CA ILE A 106 8.82 -22.83 -10.34
C ILE A 106 9.91 -22.14 -9.52
N VAL A 107 9.89 -22.31 -8.19
CA VAL A 107 10.85 -21.67 -7.28
C VAL A 107 12.27 -22.13 -7.56
N ARG A 108 12.49 -23.44 -7.78
CA ARG A 108 13.81 -23.99 -8.09
C ARG A 108 14.35 -23.44 -9.41
N THR A 109 13.57 -23.49 -10.47
CA THR A 109 13.98 -23.00 -11.80
C THR A 109 14.35 -21.52 -11.76
N VAL A 110 13.54 -20.68 -11.13
CA VAL A 110 13.82 -19.23 -11.03
C VAL A 110 15.08 -18.96 -10.20
N ARG A 111 15.31 -19.71 -9.11
CA ARG A 111 16.53 -19.57 -8.28
C ARG A 111 17.78 -20.02 -9.02
N GLU A 112 17.70 -21.10 -9.81
CA GLU A 112 18.81 -21.59 -10.64
C GLU A 112 19.16 -20.60 -11.74
N GLN A 113 18.16 -20.05 -12.43
CA GLN A 113 18.35 -18.97 -13.41
C GLN A 113 19.05 -17.77 -12.76
N HIS A 114 18.60 -17.33 -11.58
CA HIS A 114 19.24 -16.22 -10.86
C HIS A 114 20.71 -16.50 -10.53
N LYS A 115 21.03 -17.69 -10.02
CA LYS A 115 22.39 -18.09 -9.67
C LYS A 115 23.31 -18.14 -10.91
N GLN A 116 22.78 -18.56 -12.05
CA GLN A 116 23.51 -18.55 -13.32
C GLN A 116 23.73 -17.12 -13.82
N THR A 117 22.72 -16.24 -13.70
CA THR A 117 22.82 -14.82 -14.05
C THR A 117 23.78 -14.06 -13.15
N GLU A 118 23.80 -14.31 -11.84
CA GLU A 118 24.79 -13.71 -10.90
C GLU A 118 26.24 -14.16 -11.18
N GLN A 119 26.42 -15.39 -11.68
CA GLN A 119 27.74 -15.88 -12.09
C GLN A 119 28.17 -15.33 -13.46
N LYS A 120 27.22 -14.94 -14.32
CA LYS A 120 27.47 -14.36 -15.65
C LYS A 120 27.62 -12.83 -15.60
N ASN A 121 26.87 -12.15 -14.75
CA ASN A 121 26.79 -10.68 -14.66
C ASN A 121 27.83 -10.04 -13.72
N LYS A 122 29.05 -10.59 -13.72
CA LYS A 122 30.25 -9.76 -13.46
C LYS A 122 30.64 -8.90 -14.67
N LYS A 123 29.92 -9.04 -15.79
CA LYS A 123 29.92 -8.11 -16.94
C LYS A 123 28.50 -8.03 -17.50
N GLU A 124 28.00 -6.81 -17.60
CA GLU A 124 26.81 -6.37 -18.34
C GLU A 124 25.44 -6.73 -17.70
N ALA A 125 24.88 -5.73 -17.00
CA ALA A 125 23.57 -5.74 -16.38
C ALA A 125 22.58 -5.02 -17.31
N ASN A 126 21.47 -5.68 -17.69
CA ASN A 126 20.34 -5.00 -18.34
C ASN A 126 18.97 -5.69 -18.16
N GLU A 127 18.79 -6.55 -17.15
CA GLU A 127 17.46 -7.17 -16.88
C GLU A 127 16.93 -6.92 -15.45
N GLU A 128 17.55 -5.97 -14.72
CA GLU A 128 17.20 -5.66 -13.33
C GLU A 128 16.06 -4.63 -13.17
N VAL A 129 15.62 -3.95 -14.23
CA VAL A 129 14.86 -2.68 -14.12
C VAL A 129 13.47 -2.83 -13.45
N GLU A 130 12.60 -3.75 -13.87
CA GLU A 130 11.21 -3.81 -13.34
C GLU A 130 11.07 -4.44 -11.94
N ILE A 131 11.96 -5.37 -11.57
CA ILE A 131 11.93 -6.02 -10.25
C ILE A 131 12.53 -5.09 -9.20
N THR A 132 13.55 -4.33 -9.60
CA THR A 132 14.20 -3.32 -8.77
C THR A 132 13.25 -2.14 -8.55
N GLU A 133 12.49 -1.71 -9.56
CA GLU A 133 11.51 -0.62 -9.41
C GLU A 133 10.45 -0.87 -8.31
N LYS A 134 9.89 -2.09 -8.20
CA LYS A 134 8.89 -2.39 -7.15
C LYS A 134 9.49 -2.54 -5.76
N ILE A 135 10.70 -3.10 -5.67
CA ILE A 135 11.44 -3.24 -4.41
C ILE A 135 11.97 -1.87 -3.95
N GLU A 136 12.38 -1.00 -4.87
CA GLU A 136 12.81 0.38 -4.60
C GLU A 136 11.64 1.32 -4.31
N GLU A 137 10.48 1.17 -4.98
CA GLU A 137 9.25 1.90 -4.64
C GLU A 137 8.82 1.64 -3.20
N THR A 138 9.00 0.41 -2.71
CA THR A 138 8.73 0.05 -1.31
C THR A 138 9.79 0.65 -0.37
N ASN A 139 11.05 0.72 -0.80
CA ASN A 139 12.18 1.16 0.02
C ASN A 139 12.11 2.64 0.41
N TRP A 140 11.81 3.56 -0.52
CA TRP A 140 11.79 4.99 -0.19
C TRP A 140 10.60 5.37 0.70
N LYS A 141 9.44 4.74 0.52
CA LYS A 141 8.26 4.97 1.38
C LYS A 141 8.56 4.52 2.81
N GLU A 142 9.14 3.34 3.01
CA GLU A 142 9.56 2.86 4.33
C GLU A 142 10.60 3.79 4.98
N GLN A 143 11.60 4.26 4.22
CA GLN A 143 12.58 5.24 4.70
C GLN A 143 11.90 6.54 5.14
N LEU A 144 10.99 7.08 4.33
CA LEU A 144 10.26 8.30 4.65
C LEU A 144 9.40 8.12 5.91
N LEU A 145 8.69 6.99 6.05
CA LEU A 145 7.93 6.70 7.26
C LEU A 145 8.81 6.63 8.50
N ASN A 146 10.02 6.06 8.41
CA ASN A 146 10.97 6.05 9.53
C ASN A 146 11.29 7.47 9.99
N VAL A 147 11.55 8.38 9.05
CA VAL A 147 11.74 9.80 9.36
C VAL A 147 10.49 10.40 10.02
N LEU A 148 9.29 10.07 9.51
CA LEU A 148 8.02 10.52 10.11
C LEU A 148 7.78 9.94 11.50
N PHE A 149 8.30 8.75 11.81
CA PHE A 149 8.21 8.16 13.14
C PHE A 149 9.12 8.85 14.16
N ASP A 150 10.22 9.46 13.71
CA ASP A 150 11.19 10.10 14.60
C ASP A 150 10.82 11.55 14.94
N ILE A 151 9.87 12.16 14.21
CA ILE A 151 9.41 13.51 14.54
C ILE A 151 8.38 13.53 15.70
N PRO A 152 8.35 14.59 16.53
CA PRO A 152 7.34 14.74 17.58
C PRO A 152 5.90 14.79 17.03
N PRO A 153 4.87 14.34 17.79
CA PRO A 153 3.47 14.39 17.36
C PRO A 153 3.02 15.78 16.84
N GLU A 154 3.34 16.85 17.57
CA GLU A 154 3.01 18.21 17.14
C GLU A 154 3.71 18.62 15.84
N ALA A 155 4.90 18.08 15.55
CA ALA A 155 5.59 18.33 14.30
C ALA A 155 4.90 17.61 13.14
N PHE A 156 4.34 16.42 13.38
CA PHE A 156 3.52 15.70 12.42
C PHE A 156 2.20 16.43 12.12
N GLU A 157 1.55 17.00 13.13
CA GLU A 157 0.36 17.85 12.94
C GLU A 157 0.67 19.09 12.09
N ARG A 158 1.83 19.74 12.33
CA ARG A 158 2.30 20.87 11.51
C ARG A 158 2.64 20.44 10.08
N LEU A 159 3.19 19.25 9.87
CA LEU A 159 3.43 18.69 8.54
C LEU A 159 2.09 18.46 7.82
N ALA A 160 1.10 17.86 8.48
CA ALA A 160 -0.24 17.68 7.93
C ALA A 160 -0.90 19.02 7.58
N GLN A 161 -0.76 20.03 8.43
CA GLN A 161 -1.23 21.39 8.13
C GLN A 161 -0.57 21.95 6.87
N ARG A 162 0.75 21.79 6.71
CA ARG A 162 1.48 22.21 5.51
C ARG A 162 0.99 21.45 4.28
N LEU A 163 0.87 20.14 4.37
CA LEU A 163 0.37 19.26 3.31
C LEU A 163 -1.02 19.69 2.81
N LEU A 164 -1.95 19.96 3.73
CA LEU A 164 -3.30 20.39 3.37
C LEU A 164 -3.31 21.76 2.68
N ARG A 165 -2.43 22.68 3.08
CA ARG A 165 -2.30 23.98 2.39
C ARG A 165 -1.80 23.80 0.97
N GLU A 166 -0.79 22.96 0.77
CA GLU A 166 -0.27 22.66 -0.58
C GLU A 166 -1.31 21.94 -1.45
N SER A 167 -2.20 21.15 -0.85
CA SER A 167 -3.31 20.50 -1.57
C SER A 167 -4.51 21.42 -1.84
N GLY A 168 -4.46 22.69 -1.44
CA GLY A 168 -5.46 23.71 -1.76
C GLY A 168 -6.48 23.99 -0.65
N PHE A 169 -6.29 23.47 0.57
CA PHE A 169 -7.10 23.89 1.70
C PHE A 169 -6.72 25.31 2.13
N ILE A 170 -7.74 26.08 2.52
CA ILE A 170 -7.58 27.43 3.08
C ILE A 170 -7.95 27.43 4.56
N GLN A 171 -7.47 28.45 5.30
CA GLN A 171 -7.74 28.60 6.74
C GLN A 171 -7.41 27.34 7.56
N VAL A 172 -6.33 26.65 7.19
CA VAL A 172 -5.89 25.45 7.89
C VAL A 172 -5.23 25.81 9.22
N GLU A 173 -5.80 25.32 10.32
CA GLU A 173 -5.40 25.57 11.70
C GLU A 173 -5.23 24.25 12.45
N VAL A 174 -4.12 24.10 13.18
CA VAL A 174 -3.92 23.01 14.15
C VAL A 174 -4.51 23.44 15.49
N ILE A 175 -5.30 22.57 16.12
CA ILE A 175 -6.03 22.83 17.36
C ILE A 175 -5.41 21.97 18.47
N GLY A 176 -4.53 22.55 19.28
CA GLY A 176 -3.80 21.81 20.31
C GLY A 176 -4.53 21.64 21.65
N LYS A 177 -5.86 21.42 21.67
CA LYS A 177 -6.61 21.33 22.94
C LYS A 177 -6.88 19.88 23.34
N THR A 178 -6.30 19.46 24.46
CA THR A 178 -6.64 18.20 25.13
C THR A 178 -8.14 18.16 25.48
N GLY A 179 -8.86 17.13 25.00
CA GLY A 179 -10.25 16.85 25.40
C GLY A 179 -11.33 17.08 24.33
N ASP A 180 -10.98 17.29 23.06
CA ASP A 180 -11.94 17.53 21.99
C ASP A 180 -12.39 16.29 21.20
N GLY A 181 -11.96 15.11 21.63
CA GLY A 181 -12.24 13.84 20.96
C GLY A 181 -11.22 13.45 19.89
N GLY A 182 -10.05 14.11 19.87
CA GLY A 182 -8.94 13.79 18.97
C GLY A 182 -8.95 14.60 17.68
N ILE A 183 -9.44 15.84 17.73
CA ILE A 183 -9.41 16.75 16.60
C ILE A 183 -8.08 17.50 16.63
N ASP A 184 -7.24 17.25 15.63
CA ASP A 184 -5.93 17.90 15.58
C ASP A 184 -5.96 19.19 14.76
N GLY A 185 -6.99 19.41 13.95
CA GLY A 185 -7.19 20.68 13.28
C GLY A 185 -8.42 20.77 12.39
N LYS A 186 -8.52 21.90 11.70
CA LYS A 186 -9.61 22.20 10.76
C LYS A 186 -9.09 22.97 9.55
N GLY A 187 -9.82 22.92 8.46
CA GLY A 187 -9.58 23.71 7.25
C GLY A 187 -10.82 23.79 6.38
N ILE A 188 -10.76 24.60 5.33
CA ILE A 188 -11.83 24.74 4.35
C ILE A 188 -11.29 24.32 2.99
N VAL A 189 -11.99 23.39 2.34
CA VAL A 189 -11.73 23.07 0.92
C VAL A 189 -12.75 23.77 0.05
N ARG A 190 -12.29 24.42 -1.02
CA ARG A 190 -13.16 25.06 -2.01
C ARG A 190 -13.16 24.27 -3.31
N ILE A 191 -14.33 23.80 -3.72
CA ILE A 191 -14.48 23.10 -4.99
C ILE A 191 -15.05 24.07 -6.02
N SER A 192 -14.31 24.23 -7.11
CA SER A 192 -14.69 25.04 -8.29
C SER A 192 -15.10 26.49 -7.97
N GLY A 193 -14.68 27.01 -6.81
CA GLY A 193 -14.91 28.39 -6.38
C GLY A 193 -16.31 28.71 -5.84
N PHE A 194 -17.25 27.77 -5.86
CA PHE A 194 -18.65 28.00 -5.41
C PHE A 194 -19.08 27.11 -4.24
N LEU A 195 -18.48 25.92 -4.05
CA LEU A 195 -18.73 25.09 -2.86
C LEU A 195 -17.58 25.26 -1.88
N SER A 196 -17.91 25.42 -0.61
CA SER A 196 -16.95 25.38 0.49
C SER A 196 -17.38 24.30 1.47
N PHE A 197 -16.45 23.42 1.85
CA PHE A 197 -16.68 22.40 2.87
C PHE A 197 -15.74 22.65 4.04
N HIS A 198 -16.30 22.71 5.23
CA HIS A 198 -15.54 22.71 6.47
C HIS A 198 -15.10 21.29 6.75
N VAL A 199 -13.79 21.10 6.85
CA VAL A 199 -13.16 19.82 7.12
C VAL A 199 -12.47 19.88 8.47
N ILE A 200 -12.73 18.90 9.30
CA ILE A 200 -11.95 18.65 10.52
C ILE A 200 -11.04 17.46 10.26
N PHE A 201 -9.80 17.51 10.76
CA PHE A 201 -8.85 16.43 10.56
C PHE A 201 -8.22 15.93 11.86
N GLN A 202 -7.86 14.66 11.85
CA GLN A 202 -7.09 13.98 12.89
C GLN A 202 -5.82 13.39 12.27
N CYS A 203 -4.71 13.50 12.97
CA CYS A 203 -3.37 13.06 12.61
C CYS A 203 -2.88 12.02 13.63
N LYS A 204 -2.69 10.77 13.19
CA LYS A 204 -2.14 9.68 13.99
C LYS A 204 -0.78 9.26 13.47
N ARG A 205 0.29 9.70 14.15
CA ARG A 205 1.62 9.08 14.01
C ARG A 205 1.60 7.72 14.70
N TYR A 206 1.39 6.66 13.93
CA TYR A 206 1.10 5.30 14.42
C TYR A 206 1.73 4.24 13.49
N LYS A 207 2.28 3.16 14.06
CA LYS A 207 2.93 2.06 13.33
C LYS A 207 2.01 0.86 13.04
N GLY A 208 0.75 0.93 13.45
CA GLY A 208 -0.22 -0.16 13.28
C GLY A 208 -1.42 0.25 12.45
N SER A 209 -2.45 -0.59 12.45
CA SER A 209 -3.70 -0.32 11.75
C SER A 209 -4.69 0.44 12.61
N ILE A 210 -5.34 1.44 12.02
CA ILE A 210 -6.45 2.16 12.62
C ILE A 210 -7.71 1.27 12.58
N THR A 211 -8.38 1.18 13.73
CA THR A 211 -9.54 0.31 13.94
C THR A 211 -10.86 1.05 13.71
N PRO A 212 -11.98 0.33 13.51
CA PRO A 212 -13.30 0.96 13.34
C PRO A 212 -13.75 1.77 14.55
N SER A 213 -13.30 1.43 15.77
CA SER A 213 -13.62 2.21 16.96
C SER A 213 -13.01 3.61 16.89
N GLN A 214 -11.75 3.73 16.46
CA GLN A 214 -11.07 5.02 16.32
C GLN A 214 -11.77 5.93 15.31
N ILE A 215 -12.25 5.36 14.20
CA ILE A 215 -13.04 6.10 13.20
C ILE A 215 -14.39 6.55 13.79
N ARG A 216 -15.06 5.70 14.56
CA ARG A 216 -16.32 6.06 15.27
C ARG A 216 -16.12 7.17 16.29
N ASP A 217 -15.03 7.11 17.05
CA ASP A 217 -14.72 8.11 18.08
C ASP A 217 -14.46 9.48 17.43
N PHE A 218 -13.66 9.51 16.35
CA PHE A 218 -13.42 10.72 15.57
C PHE A 218 -14.71 11.27 14.93
N ARG A 219 -15.55 10.39 14.38
CA ARG A 219 -16.87 10.73 13.85
C ARG A 219 -17.76 11.39 14.91
N GLY A 220 -17.75 10.86 16.13
CA GLY A 220 -18.48 11.43 17.26
C GLY A 220 -17.99 12.84 17.61
N ALA A 221 -16.68 13.05 17.61
CA ALA A 221 -16.07 14.36 17.85
C ALA A 221 -16.43 15.41 16.79
N MET A 222 -16.62 14.97 15.53
CA MET A 222 -16.97 15.83 14.39
C MET A 222 -18.45 16.26 14.38
N GLN A 223 -19.34 15.54 15.06
CA GLN A 223 -20.78 15.71 14.91
C GLN A 223 -21.23 17.17 15.13
N GLY A 224 -21.83 17.76 14.10
CA GLY A 224 -22.33 19.15 14.12
C GLY A 224 -21.25 20.24 14.01
N ARG A 225 -19.97 19.88 13.79
CA ARG A 225 -18.83 20.81 13.73
C ARG A 225 -18.25 21.01 12.33
N ALA A 226 -18.42 20.05 11.43
CA ALA A 226 -17.86 20.09 10.08
C ALA A 226 -18.73 19.29 9.09
N ASP A 227 -18.55 19.59 7.81
CA ASP A 227 -19.22 18.91 6.70
C ASP A 227 -18.57 17.54 6.40
N LYS A 228 -17.25 17.45 6.62
CA LYS A 228 -16.42 16.27 6.32
C LYS A 228 -15.32 16.07 7.37
N GLY A 229 -14.90 14.82 7.52
CA GLY A 229 -13.74 14.44 8.33
C GLY A 229 -12.59 14.00 7.45
N LEU A 230 -11.36 14.20 7.91
CA LEU A 230 -10.15 13.67 7.27
C LEU A 230 -9.27 13.00 8.32
N PHE A 231 -8.99 11.71 8.14
CA PHE A 231 -8.13 10.95 9.06
C PHE A 231 -6.80 10.64 8.38
N ILE A 232 -5.71 11.20 8.91
CA ILE A 232 -4.35 11.05 8.39
C ILE A 232 -3.55 10.17 9.35
N THR A 233 -2.92 9.12 8.85
CA THR A 233 -2.08 8.23 9.67
C THR A 233 -0.80 7.87 8.94
N THR A 234 0.27 7.59 9.68
CA THR A 234 1.49 6.96 9.14
C THR A 234 1.38 5.43 9.06
N GLY A 235 0.29 4.86 9.57
CA GLY A 235 0.00 3.43 9.53
C GLY A 235 -1.01 3.08 8.43
N THR A 236 -1.79 2.03 8.65
CA THR A 236 -2.82 1.57 7.70
C THR A 236 -4.22 1.68 8.28
N PHE A 237 -5.27 1.43 7.49
CA PHE A 237 -6.63 1.25 7.98
C PHE A 237 -7.05 -0.21 7.83
N THR A 238 -7.71 -0.75 8.86
CA THR A 238 -8.37 -2.05 8.72
C THR A 238 -9.53 -1.96 7.73
N ARG A 239 -9.89 -3.07 7.07
CA ARG A 239 -11.02 -3.12 6.13
C ARG A 239 -12.31 -2.60 6.76
N ASP A 240 -12.55 -2.94 8.01
CA ASP A 240 -13.74 -2.47 8.73
C ASP A 240 -13.65 -0.99 9.11
N ALA A 241 -12.46 -0.42 9.29
CA ALA A 241 -12.29 1.02 9.49
C ALA A 241 -12.62 1.79 8.20
N ILE A 242 -12.22 1.27 7.05
CA ILE A 242 -12.57 1.83 5.73
C ILE A 242 -14.08 1.80 5.50
N LYS A 243 -14.75 0.67 5.81
CA LYS A 243 -16.21 0.56 5.76
C LYS A 243 -16.89 1.54 6.73
N GLU A 244 -16.39 1.64 7.96
CA GLU A 244 -16.95 2.55 8.96
C GLU A 244 -16.78 4.00 8.54
N ALA A 245 -15.69 4.39 7.87
CA ALA A 245 -15.44 5.75 7.39
C ALA A 245 -16.48 6.25 6.38
N THR A 246 -17.04 5.32 5.60
CA THR A 246 -18.03 5.55 4.53
C THR A 246 -19.45 5.07 4.88
N ARG A 247 -19.72 4.79 6.15
CA ARG A 247 -21.01 4.26 6.61
C ARG A 247 -22.21 5.15 6.23
N ASP A 248 -23.25 4.52 5.69
CA ASP A 248 -24.50 5.20 5.31
C ASP A 248 -25.11 6.01 6.45
N GLY A 249 -25.59 7.21 6.10
CA GLY A 249 -26.25 8.13 7.04
C GLY A 249 -25.31 8.85 8.01
N ALA A 250 -23.99 8.65 7.91
CA ALA A 250 -23.00 9.37 8.69
C ALA A 250 -22.18 10.36 7.83
N PRO A 251 -21.70 11.50 8.38
CA PRO A 251 -20.89 12.43 7.60
C PRO A 251 -19.57 11.77 7.15
N PRO A 252 -19.22 11.75 5.85
CA PRO A 252 -18.10 10.94 5.37
C PRO A 252 -16.75 11.36 5.98
N ILE A 253 -15.91 10.36 6.25
CA ILE A 253 -14.52 10.55 6.68
C ILE A 253 -13.61 10.06 5.55
N ASP A 254 -12.85 10.98 4.97
CA ASP A 254 -11.82 10.67 3.99
C ASP A 254 -10.56 10.16 4.73
N LEU A 255 -9.85 9.20 4.15
CA LEU A 255 -8.74 8.49 4.80
C LEU A 255 -7.44 8.70 4.02
N ILE A 256 -6.36 9.04 4.73
CA ILE A 256 -4.99 9.09 4.19
C ILE A 256 -4.13 8.18 5.05
N ASP A 257 -3.80 7.00 4.51
CA ASP A 257 -2.87 6.07 5.14
C ASP A 257 -1.41 6.47 4.87
N GLY A 258 -0.46 5.74 5.45
CA GLY A 258 0.95 6.04 5.29
C GLY A 258 1.40 5.95 3.84
N GLU A 259 0.76 5.12 3.01
CA GLU A 259 1.14 4.97 1.61
C GLU A 259 0.74 6.20 0.80
N LEU A 260 -0.54 6.58 0.88
CA LEU A 260 -1.06 7.78 0.24
C LEU A 260 -0.37 9.04 0.81
N LEU A 261 -0.04 9.05 2.10
CA LEU A 261 0.71 10.14 2.72
C LEU A 261 2.09 10.30 2.07
N CYS A 262 2.87 9.23 1.93
CA CYS A 262 4.17 9.27 1.26
C CYS A 262 4.05 9.79 -0.18
N ASP A 263 3.06 9.31 -0.93
CA ASP A 263 2.83 9.75 -2.31
C ASP A 263 2.48 11.23 -2.38
N LYS A 264 1.65 11.73 -1.46
CA LYS A 264 1.31 13.15 -1.39
C LYS A 264 2.50 14.01 -0.96
N LEU A 265 3.33 13.54 -0.03
CA LEU A 265 4.57 14.24 0.34
C LEU A 265 5.53 14.33 -0.86
N LYS A 266 5.64 13.28 -1.67
CA LYS A 266 6.39 13.30 -2.93
C LYS A 266 5.79 14.26 -3.96
N GLU A 267 4.47 14.21 -4.18
CA GLU A 267 3.74 15.07 -5.12
C GLU A 267 3.97 16.57 -4.82
N PHE A 268 3.88 16.95 -3.54
CA PHE A 268 4.08 18.33 -3.11
C PHE A 268 5.53 18.67 -2.74
N LYS A 269 6.49 17.76 -3.01
CA LYS A 269 7.93 17.93 -2.72
C LYS A 269 8.21 18.33 -1.26
N LEU A 270 7.48 17.73 -0.32
CA LEU A 270 7.61 17.97 1.11
C LEU A 270 8.55 16.93 1.73
N GLY A 271 9.84 17.27 1.83
CA GLY A 271 10.87 16.37 2.37
C GLY A 271 11.26 15.22 1.44
N VAL A 272 10.81 15.28 0.17
CA VAL A 272 11.12 14.30 -0.88
C VAL A 272 11.53 15.05 -2.13
N GLU A 273 12.70 14.71 -2.68
CA GLU A 273 13.20 15.21 -3.97
C GLU A 273 13.13 14.10 -5.02
N THR A 274 12.89 14.48 -6.28
CA THR A 274 12.79 13.56 -7.41
C THR A 274 13.60 14.10 -8.57
N GLU A 275 14.36 13.23 -9.22
CA GLU A 275 15.15 13.52 -10.42
C GLU A 275 14.73 12.54 -11.52
N LEU A 276 14.54 13.06 -12.74
CA LEU A 276 14.21 12.24 -13.91
C LEU A 276 15.52 11.89 -14.64
N ILE A 277 15.85 10.60 -14.69
CA ILE A 277 17.01 10.10 -15.43
C ILE A 277 16.50 9.49 -16.73
N GLU A 278 16.97 10.01 -17.87
CA GLU A 278 16.66 9.46 -19.20
C GLU A 278 17.57 8.25 -19.48
N SER A 279 16.97 7.11 -19.81
CA SER A 279 17.68 5.93 -20.30
C SER A 279 17.37 5.72 -21.78
N VAL A 280 18.41 5.65 -22.61
CA VAL A 280 18.31 5.45 -24.05
C VAL A 280 18.84 4.06 -24.40
N GLU A 281 17.98 3.22 -24.96
CA GLU A 281 18.34 1.89 -25.44
C GLU A 281 18.13 1.80 -26.96
N VAL A 282 19.13 1.29 -27.68
CA VAL A 282 19.05 1.06 -29.12
C VAL A 282 18.65 -0.39 -29.35
N LYS A 283 17.43 -0.60 -29.85
CA LYS A 283 16.98 -1.93 -30.28
C LYS A 283 17.56 -2.25 -31.66
N THR A 284 18.48 -3.21 -31.70
CA THR A 284 18.98 -3.80 -32.95
C THR A 284 18.14 -5.03 -33.28
N GLU A 285 17.01 -4.81 -33.94
CA GLU A 285 16.40 -5.82 -34.82
C GLU A 285 16.96 -5.68 -36.23
#